data_AF-A0A8S9YK72-F1
#
_entry.id   AF-A0A8S9YK72-F1
#
_cell.length_a   1.000
_cell.length_b   1.000
_cell.length_c   1.000
_cell.angle_alpha   90.00
_cell.angle_beta   90.00
_cell.angle_gamma   90.00
#
_symmetry.space_group_name_H-M   'P 1'
#
loop_
_entity.id
_entity.type
_entity.pdbx_description
1 polymer ?
#
loop_
_entity_poly.entity_id
_entity_poly.type
_entity_poly.pdbx_seq_one_letter_code
_entity_poly.pdbx_strand_id
1 'polypeptide(L)'
;MDVAHKAEKFVLDTDASSVSTGAVLPQEAPEGEVVTAYASRCLDTCEGTYSTTHPELPALIHFLKHFWPYLLGKPFKVRTVYQSLQ
;
A
#
# COMPACT_ATOMS: atom_id res chain seq x y z
N MET A 1 12.72 30.46 -13.84
CA MET A 1 11.39 29.83 -13.89
C MET A 1 11.58 28.41 -13.41
N ASP A 2 11.62 28.24 -12.09
CA ASP A 2 11.77 26.95 -11.45
C ASP A 2 10.48 26.17 -11.61
N VAL A 3 10.37 25.44 -12.72
CA VAL A 3 9.39 24.37 -12.84
C VAL A 3 9.94 23.24 -11.98
N ALA A 4 9.82 23.40 -10.66
CA ALA A 4 9.83 22.28 -9.75
C ALA A 4 8.75 21.34 -10.29
N HIS A 5 9.17 20.30 -11.01
CA HIS A 5 8.34 19.13 -11.25
C HIS A 5 8.00 18.66 -9.85
N LYS A 6 6.83 19.08 -9.35
CA LYS A 6 6.28 18.61 -8.09
C LYS A 6 6.14 17.12 -8.31
N ALA A 7 7.16 16.35 -7.88
CA ALA A 7 7.19 14.93 -8.09
C ALA A 7 5.90 14.41 -7.47
N GLU A 8 4.97 13.99 -8.33
CA GLU A 8 3.66 13.51 -7.90
C GLU A 8 3.94 12.39 -6.91
N LYS A 9 3.60 12.64 -5.65
CA LYS A 9 3.92 11.73 -4.58
C LYS A 9 2.93 10.59 -4.66
N PHE A 10 3.44 9.39 -4.78
CA PHE A 10 2.63 8.19 -4.61
C PHE A 10 2.51 7.92 -3.12
N VAL A 11 1.29 7.59 -2.69
CA VAL A 11 1.04 7.11 -1.34
C VAL A 11 0.53 5.69 -1.47
N LEU A 12 1.17 4.74 -0.79
CA LEU A 12 0.72 3.36 -0.71
C LEU A 12 0.02 3.17 0.63
N ASP A 13 -1.31 3.15 0.60
CA ASP A 13 -2.13 2.87 1.76
C ASP A 13 -2.43 1.38 1.79
N THR A 14 -2.07 0.71 2.88
CA THR A 14 -2.26 -0.74 3.05
C THR A 14 -3.05 -1.01 4.31
N ASP A 15 -4.05 -1.90 4.20
CA ASP A 15 -4.84 -2.42 5.31
C ASP A 15 -4.75 -3.95 5.30
N ALA A 16 -4.45 -4.54 6.46
CA ALA A 16 -4.29 -5.97 6.61
C ALA A 16 -5.20 -6.46 7.74
N SER A 17 -6.06 -7.42 7.40
CA SER A 17 -6.87 -8.15 8.37
C SER A 17 -6.41 -9.60 8.46
N SER A 18 -6.95 -10.35 9.42
CA SER A 18 -6.71 -11.78 9.59
C SER A 18 -7.19 -12.65 8.43
N VAL A 19 -8.05 -12.11 7.54
CA VAL A 19 -8.70 -12.85 6.45
C VAL A 19 -8.30 -12.31 5.07
N SER A 20 -8.13 -11.00 4.95
CA SER A 20 -7.82 -10.35 3.68
C SER A 20 -6.93 -9.13 3.87
N THR A 21 -6.15 -8.85 2.84
CA THR A 21 -5.26 -7.69 2.77
C THR A 21 -5.66 -6.83 1.59
N GLY A 22 -5.64 -5.52 1.75
CA GLY A 22 -5.98 -4.54 0.74
C GLY A 22 -4.93 -3.45 0.67
N ALA A 23 -4.75 -2.88 -0.51
CA ALA A 23 -3.93 -1.71 -0.72
C ALA A 23 -4.49 -0.81 -1.80
N VAL A 24 -4.25 0.48 -1.62
CA VAL A 24 -4.66 1.55 -2.53
C VAL A 24 -3.42 2.39 -2.83
N LEU A 25 -3.26 2.76 -4.08
CA LEU A 25 -2.18 3.63 -4.54
C LEU A 25 -2.76 4.97 -5.04
N PRO A 26 -3.04 5.93 -4.13
CA PRO A 26 -3.30 7.30 -4.53
C PRO A 26 -2.05 8.03 -5.01
N GLN A 27 -2.26 8.92 -5.96
CA GLN A 27 -1.28 9.85 -6.50
C GLN A 27 -1.74 11.27 -6.19
N GLU A 28 -0.84 12.10 -5.65
CA GLU A 28 -1.11 13.53 -5.45
C GLU A 28 -1.22 14.26 -6.79
N ALA A 29 -2.44 14.67 -7.17
CA ALA A 29 -2.70 15.54 -8.32
C ALA A 29 -2.91 16.99 -7.87
N PRO A 30 -2.86 17.98 -8.79
CA PRO A 30 -3.10 19.40 -8.46
C PRO A 30 -4.48 19.66 -7.83
N GLU A 31 -5.47 18.83 -8.18
CA GLU A 31 -6.87 18.96 -7.79
C GLU A 31 -7.26 18.10 -6.56
N GLY A 32 -6.34 17.26 -6.07
CA GLY A 32 -6.57 16.34 -4.95
C GLY A 32 -5.82 15.01 -5.08
N GLU A 33 -5.96 14.12 -4.09
CA GLU A 33 -5.47 12.74 -4.20
C GLU A 33 -6.37 11.96 -5.16
N VAL A 34 -5.79 11.43 -6.25
CA VAL A 34 -6.50 10.60 -7.23
C VAL A 34 -6.02 9.17 -7.10
N VAL A 35 -6.95 8.22 -6.93
CA VAL A 35 -6.58 6.81 -6.83
C VAL A 35 -6.18 6.27 -8.20
N THR A 36 -4.94 5.80 -8.31
CA THR A 36 -4.38 5.25 -9.55
C THR A 36 -4.64 3.75 -9.66
N ALA A 37 -4.54 3.03 -8.53
CA ALA A 37 -4.71 1.59 -8.52
C ALA A 37 -5.23 1.07 -7.17
N TYR A 38 -5.96 -0.05 -7.24
CA TYR A 38 -6.42 -0.83 -6.11
C TYR A 38 -5.85 -2.25 -6.23
N ALA A 39 -5.42 -2.83 -5.13
CA ALA A 39 -5.03 -4.24 -5.05
C ALA A 39 -5.61 -4.85 -3.77
N SER A 40 -6.08 -6.08 -3.84
CA SER A 40 -6.54 -6.82 -2.67
C SER A 40 -6.21 -8.29 -2.84
N ARG A 41 -5.83 -8.94 -1.75
CA ARG A 41 -5.51 -10.37 -1.70
C ARG A 41 -6.20 -10.99 -0.51
N CYS A 42 -6.96 -12.06 -0.75
CA CYS A 42 -7.45 -12.92 0.32
C CYS A 42 -6.29 -13.79 0.84
N LEU A 43 -6.14 -13.88 2.15
CA LEU A 43 -5.18 -14.79 2.77
C LEU A 43 -5.78 -16.19 2.69
N ASP A 44 -5.07 -17.12 2.05
CA ASP A 44 -5.51 -18.52 2.04
C ASP A 44 -5.50 -19.07 3.47
N THR A 45 -6.36 -20.05 3.77
CA THR A 45 -6.46 -20.69 5.11
C THR A 45 -5.12 -21.18 5.66
N CYS A 46 -4.16 -21.48 4.78
CA CYS A 46 -2.79 -21.87 5.13
C CYS A 46 -1.93 -20.69 5.64
N GLU A 47 -2.13 -19.48 5.13
CA GLU A 47 -1.42 -18.26 5.60
C GLU A 47 -2.05 -17.71 6.90
N GLY A 48 -3.36 -17.88 7.09
CA GLY A 48 -4.05 -17.48 8.33
C GLY A 48 -3.60 -18.21 9.59
N THR A 49 -3.05 -19.42 9.44
CA THR A 49 -2.55 -20.24 10.57
C THR A 49 -1.10 -19.89 10.95
N TYR A 50 -0.32 -19.31 10.03
CA TYR A 50 1.12 -19.02 10.25
C TYR A 50 1.39 -17.59 10.74
N SER A 51 0.46 -16.65 10.54
CA SER A 51 0.71 -15.22 10.77
C SER A 51 -0.38 -14.58 11.64
N THR A 52 -0.65 -15.16 12.81
CA THR A 52 -1.52 -14.53 13.81
C THR A 52 -0.82 -13.38 14.53
N THR A 53 0.50 -13.22 14.36
CA THR A 53 1.27 -12.21 15.09
C THR A 53 1.38 -10.88 14.34
N HIS A 54 1.58 -10.87 13.00
CA HIS A 54 1.66 -9.63 12.19
C HIS A 54 1.39 -9.88 10.68
N PRO A 55 0.12 -9.92 10.22
CA PRO A 55 -0.21 -10.08 8.80
C PRO A 55 0.19 -8.87 7.94
N GLU A 56 0.43 -7.71 8.54
CA GLU A 56 0.75 -6.46 7.83
C GLU A 56 2.10 -6.46 7.10
N LEU A 57 3.16 -7.04 7.68
CA LEU A 57 4.48 -7.01 7.06
C LEU A 57 4.55 -7.82 5.73
N PRO A 58 4.07 -9.08 5.67
CA PRO A 58 4.01 -9.81 4.41
C PRO A 58 3.03 -9.19 3.41
N ALA A 59 1.91 -8.62 3.88
CA ALA A 59 0.99 -7.87 3.02
C ALA A 59 1.68 -6.66 2.38
N LEU A 60 2.41 -5.87 3.17
CA LEU A 60 3.14 -4.71 2.67
C LEU A 60 4.20 -5.12 1.64
N ILE A 61 4.99 -6.16 1.91
CA ILE A 61 5.98 -6.66 0.94
C ILE A 61 5.31 -7.11 -0.36
N HIS A 62 4.15 -7.77 -0.26
CA HIS A 62 3.37 -8.18 -1.44
C HIS A 62 2.93 -6.96 -2.26
N PHE A 63 2.35 -5.95 -1.62
CA PHE A 63 1.88 -4.75 -2.33
C PHE A 63 3.02 -3.88 -2.85
N LEU A 64 4.14 -3.77 -2.14
CA LEU A 64 5.34 -3.10 -2.66
C LEU A 64 5.86 -3.77 -3.93
N LYS A 65 5.84 -5.11 -4.00
CA LYS A 65 6.19 -5.84 -5.22
C LYS A 65 5.15 -5.65 -6.33
N HIS A 66 3.86 -5.64 -5.97
CA HIS A 66 2.77 -5.43 -6.93
C HIS A 66 2.83 -4.03 -7.56
N PHE A 67 3.07 -3.00 -6.75
CA PHE A 67 3.14 -1.61 -7.19
C PHE A 67 4.55 -1.16 -7.58
N TRP A 68 5.55 -2.06 -7.61
CA TRP A 68 6.92 -1.76 -8.03
C TRP A 68 7.00 -0.94 -9.32
N PRO A 69 6.22 -1.23 -10.38
CA PRO A 69 6.24 -0.44 -11.62
C PRO A 69 5.85 1.03 -11.43
N TYR A 70 5.03 1.34 -10.44
CA TYR A 70 4.57 2.70 -10.13
C TYR A 70 5.49 3.43 -9.14
N LEU A 71 6.11 2.68 -8.22
CA LEU A 71 6.97 3.23 -7.16
C LEU A 71 8.41 3.46 -7.63
N LEU A 72 8.85 2.79 -8.70
CA LEU A 72 10.23 2.87 -9.16
C LEU A 72 10.57 4.26 -9.69
N GLY A 73 11.61 4.88 -9.12
CA GLY A 73 12.13 6.18 -9.56
C GLY A 73 11.34 7.40 -9.07
N LYS A 74 10.36 7.20 -8.17
CA LYS A 74 9.58 8.30 -7.59
C LYS A 74 9.56 8.21 -6.06
N PRO A 75 9.62 9.35 -5.34
CA PRO A 75 9.41 9.34 -3.90
C PRO A 75 7.98 8.94 -3.58
N PHE A 76 7.82 7.97 -2.68
CA PHE A 76 6.51 7.51 -2.23
C PHE A 76 6.45 7.41 -0.70
N LYS A 77 5.24 7.46 -0.16
CA LYS A 77 4.97 7.29 1.27
C LYS A 77 4.14 6.02 1.46
N VAL A 78 4.54 5.17 2.40
CA VAL A 78 3.74 4.02 2.80
C VAL A 78 2.95 4.38 4.06
N ARG A 79 1.65 4.11 4.09
CA ARG A 79 0.81 4.16 5.30
C ARG A 79 0.21 2.76 5.50
N THR A 80 0.48 2.15 6.64
CA THR A 80 -0.12 0.86 7.00
C THR A 80 -0.98 1.08 8.24
N VAL A 81 -2.24 0.66 8.21
CA VAL A 81 -3.05 0.68 9.43
C VAL A 81 -2.77 -0.61 10.18
N TYR A 82 -1.98 -0.50 11.25
CA TYR A 82 -1.87 -1.57 12.23
C TYR A 82 -3.11 -1.48 13.11
N GLN A 83 -4.13 -2.31 12.85
CA GLN A 83 -5.13 -2.60 13.88
C GLN A 83 -4.44 -3.45 14.95
N SER A 84 -3.64 -2.81 15.81
CA SER A 84 -3.41 -3.35 17.15
C SER A 84 -4.75 -3.28 17.86
N LEU A 85 -5.50 -4.38 17.83
CA LEU A 85 -6.58 -4.58 18.79
C LEU A 85 -5.93 -4.49 20.18
N GLN A 86 -6.29 -3.46 20.96
CA GLN A 86 -6.01 -3.41 22.39
C GLN A 86 -6.70 -4.56 23.13
#